data_AF-A0A950DTA9-F1
#
_entry.id   AF-A0A950DTA9-F1
#
_cell.length_a   1.000
_cell.length_b   1.000
_cell.length_c   1.000
_cell.angle_alpha   90.00
_cell.angle_beta   90.00
_cell.angle_gamma   90.00
#
_symmetry.space_group_name_H-M   'P 1'
#
loop_
_entity.id
_entity.type
_entity.pdbx_description
1 polymer ?
#
loop_
_entity_poly.entity_id
_entity_poly.type
_entity_poly.pdbx_seq_one_letter_code
_entity_poly.pdbx_strand_id
1 'polypeptide(L)'
;MSGATAFVGRAEELAFVDERIDAVLSTQPCVVLCEGEAGMGKTRLAQEAAKRACERGLTTAWGVAEQMSGAPPFWPWIRVLRSLARRFDVVDIAARQGTSSDLARLAPEIFGAATAPVQP
;
A
#
# COMPACT_ATOMS: atom_id res chain seq x y z
N MET A 1 -18.38 17.59 -13.69
CA MET A 1 -18.66 16.13 -13.72
C MET A 1 -17.67 15.49 -14.67
N SER A 2 -16.57 14.94 -14.16
CA SER A 2 -15.52 14.33 -14.99
C SER A 2 -15.86 12.86 -15.20
N GLY A 3 -16.04 12.44 -16.46
CA GLY A 3 -16.41 11.07 -16.80
C GLY A 3 -15.33 10.08 -16.35
N ALA A 4 -15.64 9.28 -15.34
CA ALA A 4 -14.88 8.06 -15.09
C ALA A 4 -15.17 7.12 -16.26
N THR A 5 -14.20 6.92 -17.14
CA THR A 5 -14.30 5.92 -18.21
C THR A 5 -14.56 4.57 -17.56
N ALA A 6 -15.65 3.92 -17.98
CA ALA A 6 -16.01 2.59 -17.51
C ALA A 6 -14.80 1.66 -17.69
N PHE A 7 -14.48 0.88 -16.66
CA PHE A 7 -13.44 -0.14 -16.78
C PHE A 7 -14.04 -1.32 -17.56
N VAL A 8 -13.66 -1.44 -18.84
CA VAL A 8 -14.21 -2.43 -19.78
C VAL A 8 -13.15 -3.49 -20.09
N GLY A 9 -13.57 -4.76 -20.13
CA GLY A 9 -12.66 -5.90 -20.20
C GLY A 9 -12.09 -6.27 -18.83
N ARG A 10 -11.26 -7.31 -18.78
CA ARG A 10 -10.56 -7.79 -17.56
C ARG A 10 -11.46 -8.35 -16.45
N ALA A 11 -12.57 -8.98 -16.85
CA ALA A 11 -13.51 -9.56 -15.89
C ALA A 11 -12.85 -10.66 -15.04
N GLU A 12 -11.97 -11.46 -15.62
CA GLU A 12 -11.24 -12.53 -14.93
C GLU A 12 -10.25 -11.96 -13.91
N GLU A 13 -9.48 -10.95 -14.27
CA GLU A 13 -8.52 -10.32 -13.35
C GLU A 13 -9.23 -9.57 -12.22
N LEU A 14 -10.37 -8.93 -12.50
CA LEU A 14 -11.18 -8.32 -11.45
C LEU A 14 -11.80 -9.34 -10.52
N ALA A 15 -12.30 -10.47 -11.05
CA ALA A 15 -12.83 -11.55 -10.23
C ALA A 15 -11.73 -12.15 -9.34
N PHE A 16 -10.52 -12.34 -9.86
CA PHE A 16 -9.37 -12.76 -9.08
C PHE A 16 -9.03 -11.75 -7.97
N VAL A 17 -9.02 -10.45 -8.28
CA VAL A 17 -8.80 -9.40 -7.28
C VAL A 17 -9.88 -9.40 -6.20
N ASP A 18 -11.15 -9.51 -6.58
CA ASP A 18 -12.27 -9.58 -5.64
C ASP A 18 -12.12 -10.78 -4.69
N GLU A 19 -11.79 -11.96 -5.23
CA GLU A 19 -11.55 -13.18 -4.43
C GLU A 19 -10.41 -13.00 -3.43
N ARG A 20 -9.33 -12.31 -3.83
CA ARG A 20 -8.20 -12.02 -2.93
C ARG A 20 -8.57 -10.98 -1.86
N ILE A 21 -9.35 -9.95 -2.20
CA ILE A 21 -9.83 -8.98 -1.22
C ILE A 21 -10.71 -9.67 -0.17
N ASP A 22 -11.63 -10.53 -0.60
CA ASP A 22 -12.51 -11.27 0.29
C ASP A 22 -11.74 -12.27 1.19
N ALA A 23 -10.64 -12.86 0.69
CA ALA A 23 -9.75 -13.71 1.47
C ALA A 23 -8.97 -12.93 2.56
N VAL A 24 -8.54 -11.70 2.29
CA VAL A 24 -7.84 -10.86 3.28
C VAL A 24 -8.74 -10.55 4.47
N LEU A 25 -10.03 -10.32 4.23
CA LEU A 25 -11.03 -10.11 5.29
C LEU A 25 -11.20 -11.33 6.20
N SER A 26 -10.85 -12.53 5.72
CA SER A 26 -11.01 -13.80 6.45
C SER A 26 -9.71 -14.35 7.03
N THR A 27 -8.64 -13.53 7.16
CA THR A 27 -7.37 -13.70 7.93
C THR A 27 -6.09 -14.00 7.16
N GLN A 28 -6.09 -14.11 5.82
CA GLN A 28 -4.87 -14.40 5.06
C GLN A 28 -4.33 -13.18 4.31
N PRO A 29 -3.20 -12.57 4.73
CA PRO A 29 -2.55 -11.52 3.95
C PRO A 29 -2.03 -12.10 2.63
N CYS A 30 -2.21 -11.37 1.53
CA CYS A 30 -1.75 -11.79 0.20
C CYS A 30 -1.02 -10.67 -0.54
N VAL A 31 -0.15 -11.05 -1.47
CA VAL A 31 0.49 -10.13 -2.43
C VAL A 31 0.04 -10.50 -3.83
N VAL A 32 -0.45 -9.52 -4.59
CA VAL A 32 -0.84 -9.70 -6.00
C VAL A 32 0.14 -8.93 -6.88
N LEU A 33 0.76 -9.62 -7.83
CA LEU A 33 1.64 -9.03 -8.84
C LEU A 33 0.87 -8.85 -10.15
N CYS A 34 0.77 -7.61 -10.63
CA CYS A 34 0.20 -7.30 -11.94
C CYS A 34 1.32 -7.18 -12.98
N GLU A 35 1.51 -8.21 -13.80
CA GLU A 35 2.47 -8.22 -14.91
C GLU A 35 1.79 -7.99 -16.26
N GLY A 36 2.52 -7.47 -17.23
CA GLY A 36 2.05 -7.27 -18.60
C GLY A 36 2.77 -6.15 -19.32
N GLU A 37 2.54 -6.03 -20.62
CA GLU A 37 3.21 -5.02 -21.46
C GLU A 37 2.86 -3.57 -21.06
N ALA A 38 3.73 -2.63 -21.42
CA ALA A 38 3.47 -1.21 -21.24
C ALA A 38 2.15 -0.83 -21.94
N GLY A 39 1.31 -0.03 -21.28
CA GLY A 39 0.00 0.37 -21.83
C GLY A 39 -1.16 -0.61 -21.63
N MET A 40 -0.93 -1.85 -21.15
CA MET A 40 -1.98 -2.87 -20.96
C MET A 40 -2.99 -2.59 -19.83
N GLY A 41 -2.93 -1.42 -19.20
CA GLY A 41 -3.87 -1.00 -18.15
C GLY A 41 -3.54 -1.48 -16.74
N LYS A 42 -2.32 -1.95 -16.44
CA LYS A 42 -1.92 -2.44 -15.09
C LYS A 42 -2.21 -1.43 -13.98
N THR A 43 -1.84 -0.16 -14.17
CA THR A 43 -2.12 0.92 -13.21
C THR A 43 -3.62 1.11 -13.01
N ARG A 44 -4.40 1.01 -14.09
CA ARG A 44 -5.86 1.12 -14.02
C ARG A 44 -6.48 -0.05 -13.25
N LEU A 45 -6.01 -1.28 -13.50
CA LEU A 45 -6.45 -2.46 -12.75
C LEU A 45 -6.16 -2.32 -11.24
N ALA A 46 -4.96 -1.89 -10.87
CA ALA A 46 -4.59 -1.67 -9.47
C ALA A 46 -5.39 -0.53 -8.80
N GLN A 47 -5.77 0.51 -9.55
CA GLN A 47 -6.68 1.56 -9.06
C GLN A 47 -8.09 1.03 -8.83
N GLU A 48 -8.63 0.20 -9.74
CA GLU A 48 -9.94 -0.44 -9.55
C GLU A 48 -9.93 -1.42 -8.38
N ALA A 49 -8.83 -2.17 -8.19
CA ALA A 49 -8.63 -3.02 -7.02
C ALA A 49 -8.71 -2.22 -5.71
N ALA A 50 -8.00 -1.08 -5.65
CA ALA A 50 -8.03 -0.20 -4.48
C ALA A 50 -9.44 0.37 -4.22
N LYS A 51 -10.16 0.78 -5.29
CA LYS A 51 -11.54 1.25 -5.18
C LYS A 51 -12.46 0.17 -4.60
N ARG A 52 -12.40 -1.04 -5.14
CA ARG A 52 -13.19 -2.20 -4.69
C ARG A 52 -12.87 -2.63 -3.27
N ALA A 53 -11.61 -2.54 -2.85
CA ALA A 53 -11.21 -2.77 -1.47
C ALA A 53 -11.82 -1.72 -0.53
N CYS A 54 -11.79 -0.43 -0.91
CA CYS A 54 -12.46 0.63 -0.15
C CYS A 54 -13.97 0.44 -0.05
N GLU A 55 -14.63 0.01 -1.13
CA GLU A 55 -16.07 -0.30 -1.14
C GLU A 55 -16.43 -1.45 -0.17
N ARG A 56 -15.48 -2.35 0.10
CA ARG A 56 -15.59 -3.43 1.11
C ARG A 56 -15.15 -3.00 2.51
N GLY A 57 -14.89 -1.72 2.74
CA GLY A 57 -14.51 -1.17 4.05
C GLY A 57 -13.02 -1.32 4.40
N LEU A 58 -12.18 -1.78 3.48
CA LEU A 58 -10.73 -1.82 3.70
C LEU A 58 -10.12 -0.42 3.52
N THR A 59 -9.11 -0.13 4.34
CA THR A 59 -8.30 1.07 4.13
C THR A 59 -7.27 0.81 3.04
N THR A 60 -7.18 1.72 2.07
CA THR A 60 -6.18 1.67 1.00
C THR A 60 -5.20 2.84 1.09
N ALA A 61 -3.99 2.58 0.63
CA ALA A 61 -2.92 3.56 0.47
C ALA A 61 -2.20 3.28 -0.85
N TRP A 62 -1.69 4.32 -1.49
CA TRP A 62 -1.10 4.24 -2.83
C TRP A 62 0.29 4.88 -2.86
N GLY A 63 1.24 4.19 -3.48
CA GLY A 63 2.59 4.64 -3.71
C GLY A 63 2.96 4.51 -5.18
N VAL A 64 3.65 5.51 -5.73
CA VAL A 64 4.13 5.49 -7.12
C VAL A 64 5.65 5.44 -7.11
N ALA A 65 6.21 4.51 -7.89
CA ALA A 65 7.64 4.49 -8.18
C ALA A 65 7.94 5.60 -9.19
N GLU A 66 8.22 6.80 -8.66
CA GLU A 66 8.64 7.92 -9.48
C GLU A 66 10.07 7.66 -9.97
N GLN A 67 10.27 7.76 -11.29
CA GLN A 67 11.59 7.74 -11.92
C GLN A 67 12.29 9.12 -11.79
N MET A 68 12.09 9.80 -10.66
CA MET A 68 12.76 11.07 -10.39
C MET A 68 14.18 10.78 -9.94
N SER A 69 15.15 11.47 -10.52
CA SER A 69 16.54 11.42 -10.03
C SER A 69 16.57 11.81 -8.56
N GLY A 70 17.13 10.94 -7.71
CA GLY A 70 17.26 11.17 -6.27
C GLY A 70 16.09 10.69 -5.40
N ALA A 71 15.09 10.00 -5.96
CA ALA A 71 14.07 9.34 -5.13
C ALA A 71 14.73 8.29 -4.19
N PRO A 72 14.40 8.29 -2.88
CA PRO A 72 14.95 7.29 -1.95
C PRO A 72 14.62 5.86 -2.37
N PRO A 73 15.46 4.86 -2.01
CA PRO A 73 15.07 3.46 -2.11
C PRO A 73 13.72 3.21 -1.44
N PHE A 74 12.89 2.37 -2.06
CA PHE A 74 11.55 2.04 -1.56
C PHE A 74 10.61 3.26 -1.39
N TRP A 75 10.84 4.35 -2.12
CA TRP A 75 9.97 5.55 -2.09
C TRP A 75 8.46 5.29 -2.16
N PRO A 76 7.95 4.35 -2.99
CA PRO A 76 6.52 4.02 -3.00
C PRO A 76 6.02 3.57 -1.63
N TRP A 77 6.80 2.76 -0.91
CA TRP A 77 6.46 2.24 0.40
C TRP A 77 6.53 3.32 1.47
N ILE A 78 7.50 4.23 1.41
CA ILE A 78 7.57 5.40 2.30
C ILE A 78 6.30 6.26 2.15
N ARG A 79 5.84 6.48 0.91
CA ARG A 79 4.57 7.20 0.66
C ARG A 79 3.36 6.48 1.25
N VAL A 80 3.30 5.16 1.11
CA VAL A 80 2.24 4.33 1.73
C VAL A 80 2.26 4.46 3.25
N LEU A 81 3.42 4.31 3.88
CA LEU A 81 3.58 4.43 5.34
C LEU A 81 3.18 5.83 5.83
N ARG A 82 3.60 6.90 5.15
CA ARG A 82 3.17 8.28 5.45
C ARG A 82 1.67 8.50 5.29
N SER A 83 1.02 7.79 4.36
CA SER A 83 -0.43 7.87 4.20
C SER A 83 -1.15 7.14 5.33
N LEU A 84 -0.64 5.99 5.77
CA LEU A 84 -1.22 5.19 6.84
C LEU A 84 -1.00 5.85 8.22
N ALA A 85 0.17 6.45 8.46
CA ALA A 85 0.50 7.17 9.70
C ALA A 85 -0.44 8.36 10.00
N ARG A 86 -1.11 8.92 8.99
CA ARG A 86 -2.11 9.98 9.18
C ARG A 86 -3.46 9.47 9.68
N ARG A 87 -3.68 8.15 9.64
CA ARG A 87 -4.97 7.51 9.93
C ARG A 87 -4.89 6.52 11.08
N PHE A 88 -3.71 5.93 11.31
CA PHE A 88 -3.47 4.92 12.31
C PHE A 88 -2.20 5.23 13.10
N ASP A 89 -2.14 4.74 14.34
CA ASP A 89 -0.89 4.69 15.11
C ASP A 89 -0.01 3.55 14.57
N VAL A 90 0.67 3.83 13.46
CA VAL A 90 1.56 2.85 12.83
C VAL A 90 2.78 2.54 13.69
N VAL A 91 3.14 3.41 14.63
CA VAL A 91 4.27 3.20 15.54
C VAL A 91 3.90 2.14 16.59
N ASP A 92 2.72 2.25 17.22
CA ASP A 92 2.21 1.21 18.13
C ASP A 92 2.07 -0.15 17.41
N ILE A 93 1.51 -0.15 16.20
CA ILE A 93 1.36 -1.37 15.40
C ILE A 93 2.74 -2.00 15.12
N ALA A 94 3.72 -1.20 14.69
CA ALA A 94 5.07 -1.69 14.43
C ALA A 94 5.76 -2.21 15.70
N ALA A 95 5.50 -1.60 16.86
CA ALA A 95 6.04 -2.04 18.14
C ALA A 95 5.47 -3.41 18.54
N ARG A 96 4.14 -3.57 18.47
CA ARG A 96 3.44 -4.83 18.79
C ARG A 96 3.83 -5.98 17.88
N GLN A 97 4.15 -5.68 16.62
CA GLN A 97 4.60 -6.66 15.63
C GLN A 97 6.12 -6.89 15.65
N GLY A 98 6.89 -6.15 16.45
CA GLY A 98 8.35 -6.26 16.51
C GLY A 98 9.08 -5.78 15.25
N THR A 99 8.46 -4.93 14.43
CA THR A 99 9.00 -4.47 13.13
C THR A 99 9.49 -3.03 13.12
N SER A 100 9.49 -2.35 14.28
CA SER A 100 9.85 -0.92 14.38
C SER A 100 11.26 -0.61 13.85
N SER A 101 12.24 -1.46 14.12
CA SER A 101 13.63 -1.27 13.67
C SER A 101 13.77 -1.39 12.15
N ASP A 102 13.09 -2.37 11.54
CA ASP A 102 13.09 -2.56 10.09
C ASP A 102 12.37 -1.41 9.38
N LEU A 103 11.22 -0.99 9.91
CA LEU A 103 10.47 0.15 9.38
C LEU A 103 11.19 1.49 9.58
N ALA A 104 12.00 1.64 10.64
CA ALA A 104 12.86 2.81 10.83
C ALA A 104 13.97 2.93 9.79
N ARG A 105 14.41 1.82 9.17
CA ARG A 105 15.34 1.87 8.03
C ARG A 105 14.68 2.42 6.76
N LEU A 106 13.36 2.24 6.63
CA LEU A 106 12.58 2.72 5.48
C LEU A 106 12.08 4.16 5.68
N ALA A 107 11.52 4.47 6.85
CA ALA A 107 10.91 5.75 7.16
C ALA A 107 11.33 6.23 8.57
N PRO A 108 12.59 6.65 8.76
CA PRO A 108 13.10 7.08 10.06
C PRO A 108 12.34 8.28 10.62
N GLU A 109 11.76 9.13 9.77
CA GLU A 109 10.93 10.26 10.19
C GLU A 109 9.60 9.84 10.86
N ILE A 110 9.19 8.58 10.70
CA ILE A 110 7.98 8.02 11.31
C ILE A 110 8.36 7.16 12.52
N PHE A 111 9.38 6.31 12.39
CA PHE A 111 9.70 5.26 13.38
C PHE A 111 10.96 5.52 14.21
N GLY A 112 11.72 6.58 13.92
CA GLY A 112 13.04 6.84 14.52
C GLY A 112 13.01 7.33 15.97
N ALA A 113 11.85 7.66 16.54
CA ALA A 113 11.74 8.17 17.90
C ALA A 113 11.85 7.09 19.00
N ALA A 114 11.91 5.80 18.64
CA ALA A 114 11.94 4.68 19.60
C ALA A 114 13.34 4.35 20.18
N THR A 115 14.38 5.10 19.84
CA THR A 115 15.75 4.88 20.34
C THR A 115 16.41 6.18 20.78
N ALA A 116 15.82 6.88 21.75
CA ALA A 116 16.63 7.73 22.62
C ALA A 116 17.21 6.82 23.73
N PRO A 117 18.54 6.75 23.92
CA PRO A 117 19.08 6.07 25.08
C PRO A 117 18.61 6.78 26.36
N VAL A 118 18.02 6.04 27.30
CA VAL A 118 17.86 6.51 28.68
C VAL A 118 19.27 6.62 29.26
N GLN A 119 19.77 7.83 29.40
CA GLN A 119 21.00 8.11 30.14
C GLN A 119 20.71 8.05 31.64
N PRO A 120 21.53 7.30 32.39
CA PRO A 120 22.16 7.82 33.60
C PRO A 120 23.60 8.25 33.32
#